data_AF-A0A9E5CK51-F1
#
_entry.id   AF-A0A9E5CK51-F1
#
_cell.length_a   1.000
_cell.length_b   1.000
_cell.length_c   1.000
_cell.angle_alpha   90.00
_cell.angle_beta   90.00
_cell.angle_gamma   90.00
#
_symmetry.space_group_name_H-M   'P 1'
#
loop_
_entity.id
_entity.type
_entity.pdbx_description
1 polymer ?
#
loop_
_entity_poly.entity_id
_entity_poly.type
_entity_poly.pdbx_seq_one_letter_code
_entity_poly.pdbx_strand_id
1 'polypeptide(L)' 'MILKPETVEDGARWDDLLLSLPAPHLLQSWTWGELKRRFGWRASRLSWRDAAGTPVAAGQLLTRTGKLSGGLKVAY' A
#
# COMPACT_ATOMS: atom_id res chain seq x y z
N MET A 1 2.13 19.11 -11.45
CA MET A 1 1.49 17.95 -12.12
C MET A 1 0.97 17.02 -11.04
N ILE A 2 -0.32 16.65 -11.04
CA ILE A 2 -0.87 15.70 -10.05
C ILE A 2 -0.72 14.29 -10.64
N LEU A 3 0.06 13.43 -9.98
CA LEU A 3 0.20 12.03 -10.38
C LEU A 3 -1.03 11.24 -9.95
N LYS A 4 -1.57 10.41 -10.84
CA LYS A 4 -2.70 9.53 -10.51
C LYS A 4 -2.18 8.21 -9.94
N PRO A 5 -2.72 7.73 -8.80
CA PRO A 5 -2.34 6.42 -8.29
C PRO A 5 -2.97 5.31 -9.15
N GLU A 6 -2.23 4.23 -9.29
CA GLU A 6 -2.69 2.94 -9.80
C GLU A 6 -2.62 1.88 -8.69
N THR A 7 -3.66 1.04 -8.61
CA THR A 7 -3.72 -0.04 -7.62
C THR A 7 -2.88 -1.22 -8.06
N VAL A 8 -2.13 -1.81 -7.13
CA VAL A 8 -1.35 -3.03 -7.37
C VAL A 8 -1.91 -4.17 -6.53
N GLU A 9 -2.46 -5.18 -7.20
CA GLU A 9 -3.12 -6.33 -6.54
C GLU A 9 -2.30 -7.63 -6.62
N ASP A 10 -1.13 -7.59 -7.26
CA ASP A 10 -0.20 -8.72 -7.36
C ASP A 10 0.98 -8.55 -6.40
N GLY A 11 1.30 -9.61 -5.64
CA GLY A 11 2.31 -9.56 -4.60
C GLY A 11 3.75 -9.48 -5.10
N ALA A 12 4.08 -10.26 -6.13
CA ALA A 12 5.42 -10.24 -6.70
C ALA A 12 5.70 -8.87 -7.35
N ARG A 13 4.74 -8.38 -8.15
CA ARG A 13 4.82 -7.06 -8.79
C ARG A 13 4.94 -5.93 -7.77
N TRP A 14 4.27 -6.06 -6.62
CA TRP A 14 4.36 -5.07 -5.55
C TRP A 14 5.74 -5.06 -4.89
N ASP A 15 6.28 -6.22 -4.54
CA ASP A 15 7.58 -6.30 -3.88
C ASP A 15 8.72 -5.89 -4.84
N ASP A 16 8.65 -6.26 -6.13
CA ASP A 16 9.58 -5.79 -7.16
C ASP A 16 9.54 -4.27 -7.33
N LEU A 17 8.33 -3.70 -7.38
CA LEU A 17 8.12 -2.26 -7.42
C LEU A 17 8.72 -1.58 -6.19
N LEU A 18 8.47 -2.11 -4.98
CA LEU A 18 8.95 -1.53 -3.73
C LEU A 18 10.49 -1.51 -3.70
N LEU A 19 11.14 -2.60 -4.12
CA LEU A 19 12.60 -2.73 -4.20
C LEU A 19 13.23 -1.83 -5.28
N SER A 20 12.47 -1.44 -6.30
CA SER A 20 12.95 -0.48 -7.33
C SER A 20 13.00 0.97 -6.85
N LEU A 21 12.36 1.30 -5.72
CA LEU A 21 12.32 2.64 -5.15
C LEU A 21 13.50 2.87 -4.18
N PRO A 22 13.94 4.12 -3.97
CA PRO A 22 15.15 4.40 -3.19
C PRO A 22 15.05 4.10 -1.68
N ALA A 23 13.84 3.92 -1.14
CA ALA A 23 13.61 3.70 0.29
C ALA A 23 12.57 2.60 0.54
N PRO A 24 12.86 1.33 0.16
CA PRO A 24 11.96 0.22 0.44
C PRO A 24 11.86 0.03 1.95
N HIS A 25 10.65 -0.21 2.46
CA HIS A 25 10.41 -0.41 3.89
C HIS A 25 9.63 -1.69 4.15
N LEU A 26 10.03 -2.49 5.13
CA LEU A 26 9.40 -3.78 5.43
C LEU A 26 7.88 -3.66 5.71
N LEU A 27 7.45 -2.59 6.39
CA LEU A 27 6.03 -2.34 6.67
C LEU A 27 5.21 -2.03 5.41
N GLN A 28 5.88 -1.77 4.30
CA GLN A 28 5.27 -1.58 2.99
C GLN A 28 5.28 -2.86 2.16
N SER A 29 5.90 -3.95 2.61
CA SER A 29 5.92 -5.24 1.88
C SER A 29 4.53 -5.87 1.73
N TRP A 30 4.37 -6.71 0.71
CA TRP A 30 3.15 -7.49 0.51
C TRP A 30 2.85 -8.37 1.73
N THR A 31 3.87 -9.07 2.21
CA THR A 31 3.79 -9.99 3.35
C THR A 31 3.32 -9.29 4.63
N TRP A 32 3.75 -8.04 4.87
CA TRP A 32 3.27 -7.26 6.01
C TRP A 32 1.76 -6.98 5.92
N GLY A 33 1.27 -6.61 4.73
CA GLY A 33 -0.16 -6.44 4.48
C GLY A 33 -0.96 -7.72 4.76
N GLU A 34 -0.44 -8.87 4.31
CA GLU A 34 -1.06 -10.18 4.58
C GLU A 34 -1.06 -10.57 6.06
N LEU A 35 0.01 -10.26 6.79
CA LEU A 35 0.05 -10.43 8.24
C LEU A 35 -1.03 -9.59 8.91
N LYS A 36 -1.13 -8.30 8.55
CA LYS A 36 -2.13 -7.37 9.12
C LYS A 36 -3.55 -7.76 8.75
N ARG A 37 -3.77 -8.35 7.57
CA ARG A 37 -5.08 -8.86 7.14
C ARG A 37 -5.67 -9.87 8.11
N ARG A 38 -4.84 -10.73 8.70
CA ARG A 38 -5.24 -11.69 9.74
C ARG A 38 -5.79 -11.03 11.01
N PHE A 39 -5.45 -9.76 11.25
CA PHE A 39 -5.92 -8.96 12.38
C PHE A 39 -7.03 -7.95 11.99
N GLY A 40 -7.73 -8.19 10.88
CA GLY A 40 -8.87 -7.39 10.44
C GLY A 40 -8.52 -6.08 9.74
N TRP A 41 -7.28 -5.93 9.28
CA TRP A 41 -6.88 -4.80 8.42
C TRP A 41 -7.13 -5.12 6.94
N ARG A 42 -7.41 -4.09 6.16
CA ARG A 42 -7.42 -4.13 4.69
C ARG A 42 -6.23 -3.34 4.17
N ALA A 43 -5.36 -4.00 3.42
CA ALA A 43 -4.26 -3.36 2.70
C ALA A 43 -4.74 -2.88 1.32
N SER A 44 -4.50 -1.62 1.01
CA SER A 44 -4.68 -1.05 -0.34
C SER A 44 -3.33 -0.51 -0.80
N ARG A 45 -2.85 -0.96 -1.96
CA ARG A 45 -1.50 -0.71 -2.43
C ARG A 45 -1.57 0.16 -3.67
N LEU A 46 -0.93 1.32 -3.60
CA LEU A 46 -0.96 2.35 -4.62
C LEU A 46 0.45 2.61 -5.12
N SER A 47 0.58 2.85 -6.42
CA SER A 47 1.83 3.28 -7.03
C SER A 47 1.59 4.49 -7.92
N TRP A 48 2.62 5.32 -8.05
CA TRP A 48 2.63 6.50 -8.89
C TRP A 48 3.80 6.41 -9.84
N ARG A 49 3.53 6.74 -11.11
CA ARG A 49 4.53 6.81 -12.17
C ARG A 49 4.61 8.21 -12.73
N ASP A 50 5.79 8.58 -13.22
CA ASP A 50 5.97 9.79 -14.02
C ASP A 50 5.33 9.64 -15.42
N ALA A 51 5.47 10.68 -16.25
CA ALA A 51 4.95 10.67 -17.61
C ALA A 51 5.64 9.64 -18.55
N ALA A 52 6.84 9.17 -18.18
CA ALA A 52 7.58 8.15 -18.92
C ALA A 52 7.25 6.72 -18.44
N GLY A 53 6.41 6.57 -17.40
CA GLY A 53 6.05 5.28 -16.83
C GLY A 53 7.03 4.78 -15.76
N THR A 54 7.98 5.59 -15.32
CA THR A 54 8.94 5.23 -14.25
C THR A 54 8.25 5.30 -12.90
N PRO A 55 8.34 4.26 -12.04
CA PRO A 55 7.89 4.36 -10.65
C PRO A 55 8.60 5.51 -9.92
N VAL A 56 7.83 6.39 -9.29
CA VAL A 56 8.37 7.49 -8.48
C VAL A 56 7.93 7.43 -7.02
N ALA A 57 6.84 6.72 -6.73
CA ALA A 57 6.38 6.46 -5.37
C ALA A 57 5.51 5.20 -5.32
N ALA A 58 5.47 4.56 -4.15
CA ALA A 58 4.52 3.52 -3.81
C ALA A 58 4.17 3.60 -2.33
N GLY A 59 2.94 3.23 -1.99
CA GLY A 59 2.45 3.18 -0.61
C GLY A 59 1.35 2.16 -0.40
N GLN A 60 1.46 1.41 0.69
CA GLN A 60 0.48 0.50 1.25
C GLN A 60 -0.27 1.21 2.37
N LEU A 61 -1.56 1.45 2.14
CA LEU A 61 -2.49 1.98 3.13
C LEU A 61 -3.14 0.84 3.89
N LEU A 62 -3.00 0.82 5.21
CA LEU A 62 -3.66 -0.16 6.07
C LEU A 62 -4.88 0.49 6.71
N THR A 63 -6.07 0.04 6.34
CA THR A 63 -7.33 0.53 6.92
C THR A 63 -7.98 -0.54 7.76
N ARG A 64 -8.55 -0.16 8.91
CA ARG A 64 -9.38 -1.06 9.71
C ARG A 64 -10.63 -0.32 10.16
N THR A 65 -11.77 -0.99 10.04
CA THR A 65 -13.05 -0.48 10.57
C THR A 65 -13.37 -1.28 11.83
N GLY A 66 -13.46 -0.61 12.98
CA GLY A 66 -13.86 -1.23 14.25
C GLY A 66 -15.30 -0.89 14.62
N LYS A 67 -15.98 -1.79 15.34
CA LYS A 67 -17.22 -1.48 16.08
C LYS A 67 -16.84 -0.98 17.48
N LEU A 68 -16.41 0.27 17.57
CA LEU A 68 -16.57 1.07 18.80
C LEU A 68 -17.73 2.02 18.50
N SER A 69 -18.66 2.19 19.44
CA SER A 69 -19.80 3.11 19.34
C SER A 69 -19.41 4.43 18.65
N GLY A 70 -19.71 4.57 17.35
CA GLY A 70 -19.30 5.73 16.53
C GLY A 70 -18.40 5.46 15.31
N GLY A 71 -17.94 4.24 15.04
CA GLY A 71 -17.34 3.87 13.74
C GLY A 71 -16.04 4.59 13.36
N LEU A 72 -15.01 4.54 14.22
CA LEU A 72 -13.70 5.11 13.92
C LEU A 72 -12.95 4.26 12.86
N LYS A 73 -12.49 4.91 11.79
CA LYS A 73 -11.58 4.32 10.80
C LYS A 73 -10.14 4.72 11.16
N VAL A 74 -9.29 3.72 11.41
CA VAL A 74 -7.85 3.96 11.62
C VAL A 74 -7.11 3.62 10.33
N ALA A 75 -6.30 4.56 9.87
CA ALA A 75 -5.41 4.41 8.72
C ALA A 75 -3.96 4.61 9.18
N TYR A 76 -3.06 3.74 8.73
CA TYR A 76 -1.61 3.82 8.92
C TYR A 76 -0.92 3.54 7.58
#